data_AF-A0A834Z0C4-F1
#
_entry.id   AF-A0A834Z0C4-F1
#
_cell.length_a   1.000
_cell.length_b   1.000
_cell.length_c   1.000
_cell.angle_alpha   90.00
_cell.angle_beta   90.00
_cell.angle_gamma   90.00
#
_symmetry.space_group_name_H-M   'P 1'
#
loop_
_entity.id
_entity.type
_entity.pdbx_description
1 polymer ?
#
loop_
_entity_poly.entity_id
_entity_poly.type
_entity_poly.pdbx_seq_one_letter_code
_entity_poly.pdbx_strand_id
1 'polypeptide(L)'
;MEVSWENSVTESINTIYLLFSVYLIFVMQLGFAMLCAGPVRAKNAMNIMLTNVIDAVVGSVSYYLFGFAFAFVHDEIAGLDISSHGGYAHAHPEENQPRFYADYARMQNQ
;
A
#
# COMPACT_ATOMS: atom_id res chain seq x y z
N MET A 1 18.66 29.31 4.13
CA MET A 1 19.01 28.18 5.02
C MET A 1 17.69 27.59 5.50
N GLU A 2 16.90 27.13 4.53
CA GLU A 2 15.53 26.65 4.75
C GLU A 2 15.59 25.24 5.34
N VAL A 3 15.23 25.19 6.62
CA VAL A 3 14.46 24.14 7.31
C VAL A 3 14.93 22.69 7.20
N SER A 4 16.18 22.41 7.57
CA SER A 4 16.62 21.02 7.80
C SER A 4 15.80 20.32 8.90
N TRP A 5 15.29 21.07 9.87
CA TRP A 5 14.47 20.55 10.97
C TRP A 5 13.05 20.18 10.52
N GLU A 6 12.44 20.90 9.58
CA GLU A 6 11.11 20.53 9.06
C GLU A 6 11.18 19.21 8.29
N ASN A 7 12.26 19.00 7.53
CA ASN A 7 12.53 17.73 6.86
C ASN A 7 12.69 16.60 7.89
N SER A 8 13.50 16.78 8.94
CA SER A 8 13.68 15.77 9.99
C SER A 8 12.38 15.40 10.70
N VAL A 9 11.52 16.38 10.98
CA VAL A 9 10.22 16.14 11.61
C VAL A 9 9.30 15.38 10.66
N THR A 10 9.26 15.77 9.39
CA THR A 10 8.44 15.12 8.36
C THR A 10 8.86 13.65 8.16
N GLU A 11 10.16 13.38 8.05
CA GLU A 11 10.70 12.01 7.94
C GLU A 11 10.36 11.15 9.16
N SER A 12 10.43 11.73 10.36
CA SER A 12 10.08 11.03 11.60
C SER A 12 8.60 10.63 11.64
N ILE A 13 7.71 11.56 11.25
CA ILE A 13 6.26 11.31 11.20
C ILE A 13 5.94 10.24 10.14
N ASN A 14 6.53 10.34 8.96
CA ASN A 14 6.34 9.37 7.88
C ASN A 14 6.80 7.97 8.31
N THR A 15 7.96 7.88 8.96
CA THR A 15 8.50 6.61 9.46
C THR A 15 7.55 5.97 10.48
N ILE A 16 7.07 6.75 11.45
CA ILE A 16 6.12 6.26 12.46
C ILE A 16 4.80 5.82 11.81
N TYR A 17 4.30 6.59 10.85
CA TYR A 17 3.10 6.24 10.09
C TYR A 17 3.25 4.91 9.36
N LEU A 18 4.39 4.68 8.69
CA LEU A 18 4.66 3.43 7.99
C LEU A 18 4.80 2.24 8.96
N LEU A 19 5.53 2.41 10.06
CA LEU A 19 5.67 1.37 11.09
C LEU A 19 4.33 1.01 11.72
N PHE A 20 3.49 2.01 12.00
CA PHE A 20 2.14 1.79 12.51
C PHE A 20 1.24 1.08 11.49
N SER A 21 1.32 1.46 10.22
CA SER A 21 0.55 0.82 9.15
C SER A 21 0.94 -0.66 8.97
N VAL A 22 2.24 -0.97 8.95
CA VAL A 22 2.74 -2.35 8.87
C VAL A 22 2.32 -3.16 10.10
N TYR A 23 2.29 -2.56 11.30
CA TYR A 23 1.77 -3.20 12.50
C TYR A 23 0.30 -3.61 12.35
N LEU A 24 -0.56 -2.73 11.83
CA LEU A 24 -1.97 -3.06 11.59
C LEU A 24 -2.15 -4.19 10.57
N ILE A 25 -1.33 -4.23 9.52
CA ILE A 25 -1.32 -5.32 8.53
C ILE A 25 -0.88 -6.63 9.19
N PHE A 26 0.13 -6.62 10.06
CA PHE A 26 0.57 -7.82 10.78
C PHE A 26 -0.54 -8.39 11.68
N VAL A 27 -1.35 -7.52 12.30
CA VAL A 27 -2.53 -7.94 13.08
C VAL A 27 -3.59 -8.61 12.21
N MET A 28 -3.69 -8.29 10.90
CA MET A 28 -4.60 -8.98 9.98
C MET A 28 -4.24 -10.46 9.79
N GLN A 29 -2.95 -10.79 9.67
CA GLN A 29 -2.49 -12.18 9.55
C GLN A 29 -2.92 -13.03 10.75
N LEU A 30 -2.82 -12.45 11.94
CA LEU A 30 -3.26 -13.04 13.20
C LEU A 30 -4.80 -13.11 13.31
N GLY A 31 -5.50 -12.09 12.82
CA GLY A 31 -6.96 -12.04 12.77
C GLY A 31 -7.56 -13.15 11.89
N PHE A 32 -7.03 -13.33 10.69
CA PHE A 32 -7.43 -14.46 9.82
C PHE A 32 -7.13 -15.81 10.46
N ALA A 33 -6.00 -15.93 11.16
CA ALA A 33 -5.66 -17.14 11.91
C ALA A 33 -6.73 -17.51 12.92
N MET A 34 -7.19 -16.53 13.72
CA MET A 34 -8.23 -16.74 14.72
C MET A 34 -9.58 -17.09 14.08
N LEU A 35 -9.94 -16.46 12.95
CA LEU A 35 -11.15 -16.81 12.22
C LEU A 35 -11.11 -18.26 11.70
N CYS A 36 -9.96 -18.74 11.21
CA CYS A 36 -9.79 -20.12 10.76
C CYS A 36 -9.67 -21.12 11.93
N ALA A 37 -9.12 -20.70 13.07
CA ALA A 37 -8.97 -21.53 14.27
C ALA A 37 -10.24 -21.60 15.14
N GLY A 38 -11.16 -20.64 15.02
CA GLY A 38 -12.42 -20.60 15.79
C GLY A 38 -13.33 -21.82 15.64
N PRO A 39 -13.60 -22.33 14.43
CA PRO A 39 -14.53 -23.45 14.23
C PRO A 39 -13.91 -24.85 14.37
N VAL A 40 -12.59 -24.97 14.59
CA VAL A 40 -11.90 -26.28 14.65
C VAL A 40 -11.79 -26.83 16.06
N ARG A 41 -11.81 -28.16 16.20
CA ARG A 41 -11.59 -28.82 17.51
C ARG A 41 -10.26 -28.37 18.11
N ALA A 42 -10.26 -28.13 19.42
CA ALA A 42 -9.09 -27.70 20.20
C ALA A 42 -7.81 -28.53 19.97
N LYS A 43 -7.97 -29.83 19.68
CA LYS A 43 -6.84 -30.74 19.37
C LYS A 43 -6.10 -30.38 18.07
N ASN A 44 -6.77 -29.76 17.10
CA ASN A 44 -6.21 -29.37 15.80
C ASN A 44 -6.01 -27.86 15.67
N ALA A 45 -6.63 -27.06 16.55
CA ALA A 45 -6.49 -25.61 16.58
C ALA A 45 -5.03 -25.15 16.77
N MET A 46 -4.26 -25.85 17.63
CA MET A 46 -2.84 -25.54 17.82
C MET A 46 -2.01 -25.76 16.55
N ASN A 47 -2.32 -26.79 15.77
CA ASN A 47 -1.61 -27.06 14.52
C ASN A 47 -1.88 -25.94 13.48
N ILE A 48 -3.10 -25.43 13.43
CA ILE A 48 -3.50 -24.34 12.53
C ILE A 48 -2.85 -23.01 12.94
N MET A 49 -2.80 -22.71 14.25
CA MET A 49 -2.12 -21.52 14.73
C MET A 49 -0.61 -21.56 14.46
N LEU A 50 0.03 -22.72 14.60
CA LEU A 50 1.45 -22.89 14.28
C LEU A 50 1.72 -22.61 12.80
N THR A 51 0.90 -23.14 11.90
CA THR A 51 1.05 -22.86 10.47
C THR A 51 0.87 -21.39 10.12
N ASN A 52 0.01 -20.65 10.83
CA ASN A 52 -0.14 -19.21 10.62
C ASN A 52 1.08 -18.40 11.09
N VAL A 53 1.70 -18.78 12.21
CA VAL A 53 2.97 -18.17 12.66
C VAL A 53 4.08 -18.44 11.66
N ILE A 54 4.16 -19.69 11.15
CA ILE A 54 5.13 -20.06 10.12
C ILE A 54 4.89 -19.27 8.84
N ASP A 55 3.64 -19.05 8.42
CA ASP A 55 3.29 -18.25 7.24
C ASP A 55 3.76 -16.79 7.40
N ALA A 56 3.54 -16.17 8.56
CA ALA A 56 4.02 -14.81 8.82
C ALA A 56 5.56 -14.69 8.78
N VAL A 57 6.28 -15.67 9.34
CA VAL A 57 7.75 -15.68 9.36
C VAL A 57 8.33 -15.99 7.97
N VAL A 58 7.83 -17.03 7.31
CA VAL A 58 8.31 -17.43 5.98
C VAL A 58 7.92 -16.36 4.95
N GLY A 59 6.73 -15.78 5.04
CA GLY A 59 6.26 -14.70 4.19
C GLY A 59 7.14 -13.44 4.32
N SER A 60 7.44 -13.00 5.54
CA SER A 60 8.31 -11.84 5.75
C SER A 60 9.75 -12.08 5.29
N VAL A 61 10.34 -13.24 5.60
CA VAL A 61 11.71 -13.59 5.18
C VAL A 61 11.81 -13.76 3.66
N SER A 62 10.84 -14.43 3.03
CA SER A 62 10.83 -14.59 1.58
C SER A 62 10.63 -13.26 0.85
N TYR A 63 9.80 -12.36 1.39
CA TYR A 63 9.65 -11.00 0.85
C TYR A 63 10.93 -10.18 0.98
N TYR A 64 11.64 -10.29 2.12
CA TYR A 64 12.91 -9.60 2.31
C TYR A 64 14.01 -10.09 1.35
N LEU A 65 14.15 -11.40 1.15
CA LEU A 65 15.21 -11.99 0.34
C LEU A 65 14.98 -11.87 -1.17
N PHE A 66 13.75 -12.10 -1.62
CA PHE A 66 13.41 -12.15 -3.05
C PHE A 66 12.30 -11.18 -3.42
N GLY A 67 11.33 -10.93 -2.54
CA GLY A 67 10.18 -10.09 -2.82
C GLY A 67 10.55 -8.64 -3.13
N PHE A 68 11.48 -8.03 -2.40
CA PHE A 68 11.93 -6.66 -2.68
C PHE A 68 12.55 -6.55 -4.08
N ALA A 69 13.37 -7.53 -4.47
CA ALA A 69 13.95 -7.57 -5.81
C ALA A 69 12.86 -7.72 -6.89
N PHE A 70 11.87 -8.59 -6.71
CA PHE A 70 10.82 -8.74 -7.73
C PHE A 70 9.81 -7.58 -7.78
N ALA A 71 9.48 -6.98 -6.64
CA ALA A 71 8.48 -5.92 -6.56
C ALA A 71 8.97 -4.58 -7.11
N PHE A 72 10.24 -4.22 -6.89
CA PHE A 72 10.76 -2.89 -7.24
C PHE A 72 11.68 -2.88 -8.47
N VAL A 73 12.16 -4.02 -8.97
CA VAL A 73 13.02 -4.05 -10.18
C VAL A 73 12.21 -3.92 -11.48
N HIS A 74 10.91 -4.23 -11.48
CA HIS A 74 10.09 -4.19 -12.71
C HIS A 74 9.57 -2.80 -13.09
N ASP A 75 9.47 -1.87 -12.14
CA ASP A 75 8.91 -0.53 -12.37
C ASP A 75 9.85 0.36 -13.21
N GLU A 76 11.17 0.10 -13.23
CA GLU A 76 12.10 0.82 -14.11
C GLU A 76 12.18 0.25 -15.55
N ILE A 77 11.81 -1.02 -15.78
CA ILE A 77 12.10 -1.72 -17.05
C ILE A 77 10.84 -1.90 -17.93
N ALA A 78 9.64 -1.94 -17.36
CA ALA A 78 8.44 -2.31 -18.10
C ALA A 78 7.55 -1.15 -18.59
N GLY A 79 7.76 0.10 -18.15
CA GLY A 79 6.88 1.23 -18.54
C GLY A 79 5.39 1.01 -18.23
N LEU A 80 5.08 -0.02 -17.43
CA LEU A 80 3.75 -0.50 -17.06
C LEU A 80 3.44 -0.07 -15.62
N ASP A 81 3.85 1.14 -15.27
CA ASP A 81 3.40 1.77 -14.05
C ASP A 81 1.88 1.92 -14.16
N ILE A 82 1.16 1.02 -13.48
CA ILE A 82 -0.31 1.00 -13.41
C ILE A 82 -0.84 2.25 -12.68
N SER A 83 0.04 2.99 -12.00
CA SER A 83 -0.21 4.32 -11.43
C SER A 83 -0.01 5.44 -12.46
N SER A 84 0.90 5.26 -13.42
CA SER A 84 1.17 6.25 -14.48
C SER A 84 0.21 6.17 -15.67
N HIS A 85 -0.64 5.14 -15.78
CA HIS A 85 -1.67 5.05 -16.83
C HIS A 85 -3.12 5.22 -16.35
N GLY A 86 -3.34 5.63 -15.10
CA GLY A 86 -4.66 6.03 -14.59
C GLY A 86 -4.98 7.53 -14.71
N GLY A 87 -3.98 8.38 -14.98
CA GLY A 87 -4.13 9.84 -14.87
C GLY A 87 -4.01 10.64 -16.16
N TYR A 88 -3.42 10.11 -17.23
CA TYR A 88 -3.05 10.90 -18.41
C TYR A 88 -3.77 10.51 -19.71
N ALA A 89 -4.67 9.52 -19.68
CA ALA A 89 -5.44 9.12 -20.87
C ALA A 89 -6.48 10.16 -21.34
N HIS A 90 -6.71 11.21 -20.55
CA HIS A 90 -7.50 12.39 -20.92
C HIS A 90 -6.73 13.70 -20.73
N ALA A 91 -5.42 13.71 -20.95
CA ALA A 91 -4.69 14.96 -21.09
C ALA A 91 -4.97 15.54 -22.49
N HIS A 92 -6.09 16.25 -22.65
CA HIS A 92 -6.18 17.24 -23.71
C HIS A 92 -5.02 18.23 -23.50
N PRO A 93 -4.14 18.45 -24.50
CA PRO A 93 -2.89 19.19 -24.32
C PRO A 93 -3.05 20.70 -24.00
N GLU A 94 -4.25 21.17 -23.68
CA GLU A 94 -4.57 22.59 -23.50
C GLU A 94 -5.33 22.92 -22.19
N GLU A 95 -5.26 22.08 -21.16
CA GLU A 95 -5.94 22.37 -19.87
C GLU A 95 -4.97 22.33 -18.69
N ASN A 96 -4.10 23.35 -18.59
CA ASN A 96 -3.26 23.59 -17.40
C ASN A 96 -3.85 24.67 -16.48
N GLN A 97 -5.17 24.87 -16.51
CA GLN A 97 -5.85 25.85 -15.66
C GLN A 97 -7.06 25.18 -14.99
N PRO A 98 -7.15 25.17 -13.64
CA PRO A 98 -8.24 24.48 -12.95
C PRO A 98 -9.57 25.17 -13.28
N ARG A 99 -10.41 24.52 -14.08
CA ARG A 99 -11.73 25.03 -14.43
C ARG A 99 -12.70 24.80 -13.29
N PHE A 100 -13.15 25.90 -12.69
CA PHE A 100 -14.09 25.89 -11.57
C PHE A 100 -15.46 25.35 -12.01
N TYR A 101 -16.20 24.69 -11.12
CA TYR A 101 -17.42 23.95 -11.50
C TYR A 101 -18.50 24.80 -12.21
N ALA A 102 -18.53 26.11 -11.94
CA ALA A 102 -19.41 27.07 -12.60
C ALA A 102 -19.15 27.21 -14.11
N ASP A 103 -17.97 26.81 -14.60
CA ASP A 103 -17.64 26.84 -16.02
C ASP A 103 -18.21 25.65 -16.80
N TYR A 104 -18.39 24.48 -16.16
CA TYR A 104 -19.10 23.35 -16.76
C TYR A 104 -20.60 23.64 -16.91
N ALA A 105 -21.19 24.31 -15.91
CA ALA A 105 -22.59 24.69 -15.93
C ALA A 105 -22.94 25.64 -17.10
N ARG A 106 -21.97 26.42 -17.59
CA ARG A 106 -22.15 27.31 -18.75
C ARG A 106 -22.07 26.57 -20.09
N MET A 107 -21.32 25.47 -20.14
CA MET A 107 -21.15 24.68 -21.36
C MET A 107 -22.33 23.74 -21.65
N GLN A 108 -23.04 23.28 -20.62
CA GLN A 108 -24.26 22.46 -20.80
C GLN A 108 -25.47 23.25 -21.31
N ASN A 109 -25.42 24.58 -21.31
CA ASN A 109 -26.53 25.45 -21.72
C ASN A 109 -26.27 26.16 -23.06
N GLN A 110 -25.37 25.60 -23.88
CA GLN A 110 -25.19 25.92 -25.30
C GLN A 110 -25.54 24.68 -26.13
#